data_AF-A0A2C6KVK1-F1
#
_entry.id   AF-A0A2C6KVK1-F1
#
_cell.length_a   1.000
_cell.length_b   1.000
_cell.length_c   1.000
_cell.angle_alpha   90.00
_cell.angle_beta   90.00
_cell.angle_gamma   90.00
#
_symmetry.space_group_name_H-M   'P 1'
#
loop_
_entity.id
_entity.type
_entity.pdbx_description
1 polymer ?
#
loop_
_entity_poly.entity_id
_entity_poly.type
_entity_poly.pdbx_seq_one_letter_code
_entity_poly.pdbx_strand_id
1 'polypeptide(L)'
;LAGTTDAVCNLSYNPVPSKEEVDWVIKELSAYLKIEESRLKGDIQSVWKGIRPLIRHISKPQEASTAHESSTSQKDQVSTSTIVRSHYILVDDESGLISILGGKWTTYRRMAEETIDVLLKTHRDKILPPKTACRTKCLLLQGAVDPTGSLPTKESIPTVGLLQYQLQRDYPELSFTQIRHLVESYGFLARDVCSYIRAFPELSKPLVENDDSLPWMKADVIYGVR
;
A
#
# COMPACT_ATOMS: atom_id res chain seq x y z
N LEU A 1 -16.01 -1.32 2.06
CA LEU A 1 -15.11 -2.44 1.71
C LEU A 1 -15.45 -3.61 2.64
N ALA A 2 -15.49 -4.82 2.12
CA ALA A 2 -15.71 -6.03 2.92
C ALA A 2 -14.74 -7.13 2.51
N GLY A 3 -14.31 -7.93 3.47
CA GLY A 3 -13.26 -8.94 3.31
C GLY A 3 -12.59 -9.24 4.64
N THR A 4 -11.55 -10.06 4.69
CA THR A 4 -10.85 -10.76 3.58
C THR A 4 -10.99 -12.28 3.76
N THR A 5 -10.65 -13.05 2.72
CA THR A 5 -10.52 -14.50 2.80
C THR A 5 -9.07 -14.90 3.09
N ASP A 6 -8.90 -16.10 3.65
CA ASP A 6 -7.60 -16.74 3.94
C ASP A 6 -7.48 -18.09 3.21
N ALA A 7 -7.92 -18.13 1.94
CA ALA A 7 -7.85 -19.32 1.11
C ALA A 7 -6.42 -19.61 0.63
N VAL A 8 -6.03 -20.88 0.63
CA VAL A 8 -4.79 -21.33 -0.03
C VAL A 8 -4.92 -21.07 -1.53
N CYS A 9 -3.90 -20.49 -2.13
CA CYS A 9 -3.88 -20.19 -3.56
C CYS A 9 -2.52 -20.51 -4.19
N ASN A 10 -2.54 -20.78 -5.49
CA ASN A 10 -1.34 -20.88 -6.30
C ASN A 10 -0.81 -19.48 -6.62
N LEU A 11 0.51 -19.36 -6.78
CA LEU A 11 1.15 -18.13 -7.22
C LEU A 11 0.67 -17.76 -8.63
N SER A 12 0.23 -16.52 -8.79
CA SER A 12 -0.16 -15.94 -10.06
C SER A 12 0.17 -14.45 -10.05
N TYR A 13 0.63 -13.93 -11.19
CA TYR A 13 0.84 -12.49 -11.38
C TYR A 13 -0.46 -11.70 -11.46
N ASN A 14 -1.56 -12.36 -11.84
CA ASN A 14 -2.88 -11.73 -11.95
C ASN A 14 -3.92 -12.61 -11.23
N PRO A 15 -3.92 -12.62 -9.88
CA PRO A 15 -4.87 -13.43 -9.11
C PRO A 15 -6.29 -12.86 -9.24
N VAL A 16 -7.24 -13.71 -9.63
CA VAL A 16 -8.64 -13.35 -9.77
C VAL A 16 -9.45 -13.91 -8.58
N PRO A 17 -10.33 -13.10 -7.95
CA PRO A 17 -11.26 -13.58 -6.93
C PRO A 17 -12.14 -14.70 -7.47
N SER A 18 -12.31 -15.80 -6.73
CA SER A 18 -13.25 -16.85 -7.14
C SER A 18 -14.67 -16.49 -6.69
N LYS A 19 -15.68 -17.04 -7.39
CA LYS A 19 -17.09 -16.83 -7.03
C LYS A 19 -17.37 -17.32 -5.61
N GLU A 20 -16.73 -18.41 -5.21
CA GLU A 20 -16.87 -19.03 -3.89
C GLU A 20 -16.34 -18.11 -2.78
N GLU A 21 -15.22 -17.41 -3.01
CA GLU A 21 -14.69 -16.43 -2.06
C GLU A 21 -15.61 -15.22 -1.90
N VAL A 22 -16.16 -14.73 -3.02
CA VAL A 22 -17.12 -13.61 -3.04
C VAL A 22 -18.41 -14.00 -2.33
N ASP A 23 -18.98 -15.15 -2.67
CA ASP A 23 -20.20 -15.68 -2.06
C ASP A 23 -19.99 -15.93 -0.54
N TRP A 24 -18.81 -16.37 -0.12
CA TRP A 24 -18.48 -16.53 1.29
C TRP A 24 -18.52 -15.20 2.05
N VAL A 25 -17.89 -14.14 1.53
CA VAL A 25 -17.92 -12.81 2.15
C VAL A 25 -19.35 -12.28 2.24
N ILE A 26 -20.15 -12.45 1.20
CA ILE A 26 -21.55 -11.99 1.17
C ILE A 26 -22.40 -12.72 2.20
N LYS A 27 -22.23 -14.03 2.32
CA LYS A 27 -22.94 -14.84 3.31
C LYS A 27 -22.66 -14.35 4.73
N GLU A 28 -21.39 -14.10 5.05
CA GLU A 28 -20.99 -13.55 6.37
C GLU A 28 -21.61 -12.17 6.59
N LEU A 29 -21.49 -11.24 5.63
CA LEU A 29 -22.08 -9.90 5.74
C LEU A 29 -23.60 -9.93 5.89
N SER A 30 -24.29 -10.78 5.12
CA SER A 30 -25.74 -10.98 5.18
C SER A 30 -26.18 -11.33 6.59
N ALA A 31 -25.46 -12.26 7.25
CA ALA A 31 -25.76 -12.68 8.61
C ALA A 31 -25.60 -11.53 9.62
N TYR A 32 -24.55 -10.71 9.49
CA TYR A 32 -24.30 -9.58 10.41
C TYR A 32 -25.21 -8.38 10.17
N LEU A 33 -25.44 -8.02 8.90
CA LEU A 33 -26.20 -6.83 8.52
C LEU A 33 -27.71 -7.09 8.42
N LYS A 34 -28.13 -8.36 8.42
CA LYS A 34 -29.52 -8.80 8.23
C LYS A 34 -30.10 -8.29 6.90
N ILE A 35 -29.32 -8.42 5.83
CA ILE A 35 -29.70 -8.04 4.47
C ILE A 35 -29.61 -9.29 3.59
N GLU A 36 -30.61 -9.52 2.75
CA GLU A 36 -30.63 -10.64 1.79
C GLU A 36 -29.36 -10.70 0.93
N GLU A 37 -28.79 -11.90 0.77
CA GLU A 37 -27.57 -12.13 -0.03
C GLU A 37 -27.71 -11.65 -1.48
N SER A 38 -28.90 -11.82 -2.08
CA SER A 38 -29.17 -11.42 -3.47
C SER A 38 -29.07 -9.92 -3.67
N ARG A 39 -29.51 -9.13 -2.68
CA ARG A 39 -29.38 -7.68 -2.68
C ARG A 39 -27.92 -7.27 -2.56
N LEU A 40 -27.19 -7.85 -1.61
CA LEU A 40 -25.76 -7.58 -1.43
C LEU A 40 -24.95 -7.92 -2.68
N LYS A 41 -25.28 -9.03 -3.39
CA LYS A 41 -24.66 -9.37 -4.68
C LYS A 41 -24.90 -8.30 -5.74
N GLY A 42 -26.10 -7.74 -5.81
CA GLY A 42 -26.45 -6.67 -6.75
C GLY A 42 -25.72 -5.34 -6.48
N ASP A 43 -25.29 -5.11 -5.25
CA ASP A 43 -24.59 -3.88 -4.83
C ASP A 43 -23.06 -3.91 -5.08
N ILE A 44 -22.51 -5.03 -5.58
CA ILE A 44 -21.06 -5.16 -5.81
C ILE A 44 -20.63 -4.35 -7.03
N GLN A 45 -19.77 -3.35 -6.81
CA GLN A 45 -19.20 -2.52 -7.88
C GLN A 45 -17.80 -2.96 -8.33
N SER A 46 -17.04 -3.64 -7.47
CA SER A 46 -15.67 -4.10 -7.77
C SER A 46 -15.23 -5.19 -6.82
N VAL A 47 -14.34 -6.07 -7.30
CA VAL A 47 -13.71 -7.15 -6.52
C VAL A 47 -12.24 -7.24 -6.93
N TRP A 48 -11.35 -7.41 -5.96
CA TRP A 48 -9.92 -7.62 -6.19
C TRP A 48 -9.37 -8.71 -5.28
N LYS A 49 -8.26 -9.32 -5.69
CA LYS A 49 -7.56 -10.36 -4.93
C LYS A 49 -6.07 -10.02 -4.88
N GLY A 50 -5.46 -10.29 -3.73
CA GLY A 50 -4.03 -10.22 -3.54
C GLY A 50 -3.53 -11.48 -2.86
N ILE A 51 -2.27 -11.86 -3.14
CA ILE A 51 -1.62 -13.01 -2.51
C ILE A 51 -0.73 -12.50 -1.38
N ARG A 52 -0.90 -13.06 -0.18
CA ARG A 52 -0.02 -12.79 0.96
C ARG A 52 1.18 -13.74 0.88
N PRO A 53 2.44 -13.25 0.77
CA PRO A 53 3.62 -14.10 0.81
C PRO A 53 3.87 -14.54 2.26
N LEU A 54 3.23 -15.64 2.66
CA LEU A 54 3.35 -16.21 4.00
C LEU A 54 4.53 -17.18 4.05
N ILE A 55 5.35 -17.06 5.09
CA ILE A 55 6.52 -17.91 5.30
C ILE A 55 6.08 -19.21 5.96
N ARG A 56 6.15 -20.33 5.24
CA ARG A 56 6.13 -21.65 5.88
C ARG A 56 7.54 -21.95 6.37
N HIS A 57 7.69 -22.22 7.68
CA HIS A 57 8.90 -22.66 8.37
C HIS A 57 10.21 -22.51 7.58
N ILE A 58 10.99 -21.48 7.89
CA ILE A 58 12.39 -21.42 7.42
C ILE A 58 13.15 -22.44 8.26
N SER A 59 13.32 -23.65 7.75
CA SER A 59 14.39 -24.52 8.19
C SER A 59 15.69 -23.76 7.91
N LYS A 60 16.31 -23.18 8.94
CA LYS A 60 17.65 -22.61 8.81
C LYS A 60 18.55 -23.68 8.17
N PRO A 61 19.39 -23.35 7.17
CA PRO A 61 20.35 -24.32 6.61
C PRO A 61 21.45 -24.76 7.58
N GLN A 62 21.43 -24.35 8.86
CA GLN A 62 22.39 -24.80 9.86
C GLN A 62 21.73 -24.90 11.24
N GLU A 63 21.27 -26.10 11.56
CA GLU A 63 21.33 -26.71 12.89
C GLU A 63 21.06 -28.21 12.69
N ALA A 64 22.02 -28.87 12.04
CA ALA A 64 22.14 -30.32 12.10
C ALA A 64 22.59 -30.72 13.51
N SER A 65 21.67 -30.66 14.47
CA SER A 65 21.78 -31.41 15.72
C SER A 65 20.49 -31.30 16.52
N THR A 66 19.84 -32.47 16.67
CA THR A 66 18.90 -32.84 17.72
C THR A 66 17.53 -32.14 17.76
N ALA A 67 16.63 -32.58 16.90
CA ALA A 67 15.24 -32.79 17.29
C ALA A 67 14.72 -34.02 16.53
N HIS A 68 14.25 -35.01 17.30
CA HIS A 68 13.81 -36.30 16.81
C HIS A 68 12.74 -36.16 15.71
N GLU A 69 12.99 -36.90 14.63
CA GLU A 69 11.98 -37.31 13.67
C GLU A 69 10.80 -37.96 14.40
N SER A 70 9.61 -37.39 14.22
CA SER A 70 8.37 -38.14 14.20
C SER A 70 7.70 -37.90 12.86
N SER A 71 8.13 -38.69 11.89
CA SER A 71 7.45 -38.95 10.64
C SER A 71 6.00 -39.36 10.88
N THR A 72 5.05 -38.48 10.61
CA THR A 72 3.69 -38.90 10.26
C THR A 72 3.22 -38.09 9.07
N SER A 73 3.06 -38.77 7.94
CA SER A 73 2.42 -38.27 6.73
C SER A 73 0.97 -37.91 7.02
N GLN A 74 0.69 -36.65 7.37
CA GLN A 74 -0.65 -36.09 7.33
C GLN A 74 -0.63 -34.84 6.47
N LYS A 75 -1.50 -34.83 5.46
CA LYS A 75 -1.85 -33.64 4.67
C LYS A 75 -2.53 -32.65 5.61
N ASP A 76 -1.74 -31.95 6.41
CA ASP A 76 -2.25 -30.90 7.26
C ASP A 76 -2.59 -29.72 6.36
N GLN A 77 -3.89 -29.49 6.19
CA GLN A 77 -4.43 -28.18 5.81
C GLN A 77 -4.00 -27.18 6.89
N VAL A 78 -2.78 -26.67 6.78
CA VAL A 78 -2.30 -25.63 7.67
C VAL A 78 -3.12 -24.38 7.38
N SER A 79 -4.03 -24.04 8.29
CA SER A 79 -4.73 -22.76 8.33
C SER A 79 -3.73 -21.63 8.22
N THR A 80 -3.77 -20.90 7.11
CA THR A 80 -2.87 -19.75 6.82
C THR A 80 -3.00 -18.63 7.85
N SER A 81 -4.11 -18.61 8.61
CA SER A 81 -4.35 -17.72 9.74
C SER A 81 -3.39 -17.92 10.92
N THR A 82 -2.75 -19.09 11.04
CA THR A 82 -1.81 -19.43 12.13
C THR A 82 -0.34 -19.15 11.77
N ILE A 83 -0.04 -18.82 10.51
CA ILE A 83 1.34 -18.55 10.07
C ILE A 83 1.80 -17.18 10.60
N VAL A 84 3.00 -17.14 11.20
CA VAL A 84 3.59 -15.94 11.80
C VAL A 84 3.67 -14.83 10.74
N ARG A 85 2.93 -13.73 10.99
CA ARG A 85 2.82 -12.58 10.08
C ARG A 85 3.95 -11.55 10.26
N SER A 86 5.12 -11.97 10.74
CA SER A 86 6.31 -11.10 10.82
C SER A 86 7.07 -11.10 9.49
N HIS A 87 7.99 -10.15 9.31
CA HIS A 87 9.01 -10.26 8.28
C HIS A 87 10.18 -11.11 8.78
N TYR A 88 10.95 -11.66 7.84
CA TYR A 88 12.21 -12.34 8.11
C TYR A 88 13.26 -11.86 7.12
N ILE A 89 14.49 -11.66 7.59
CA ILE A 89 15.61 -11.18 6.78
C ILE A 89 16.63 -12.33 6.69
N LEU A 90 16.84 -12.84 5.48
CA LEU A 90 17.85 -13.84 5.17
C LEU A 90 19.08 -13.16 4.59
N VAL A 91 20.25 -13.63 4.98
CA VAL A 91 21.53 -13.31 4.35
C VAL A 91 22.06 -14.61 3.77
N ASP A 92 22.36 -14.61 2.48
CA ASP A 92 23.07 -15.72 1.84
C ASP A 92 24.57 -15.61 2.19
N ASP A 93 25.15 -16.64 2.79
CA ASP A 93 26.51 -16.58 3.33
C ASP A 93 27.59 -16.53 2.22
N GLU A 94 27.30 -17.09 1.04
CA GLU A 94 28.26 -17.12 -0.08
C GLU A 94 28.28 -15.82 -0.87
N SER A 95 27.11 -15.31 -1.24
CA SER A 95 26.96 -14.10 -2.07
C SER A 95 26.79 -12.81 -1.26
N GLY A 96 26.36 -12.91 0.00
CA GLY A 96 25.95 -11.78 0.83
C GLY A 96 24.60 -11.18 0.42
N LEU A 97 23.80 -11.86 -0.42
CA LEU A 97 22.48 -11.40 -0.84
C LEU A 97 21.52 -11.31 0.34
N ILE A 98 20.81 -10.19 0.46
CA ILE A 98 19.83 -9.95 1.52
C ILE A 98 18.42 -10.07 0.96
N SER A 99 17.64 -10.99 1.52
CA SER A 99 16.25 -11.25 1.11
C SER A 99 15.29 -10.95 2.25
N ILE A 100 14.23 -10.19 1.95
CA ILE A 100 13.14 -9.93 2.89
C ILE A 100 11.97 -10.85 2.54
N LEU A 101 11.53 -11.67 3.49
CA LEU A 101 10.39 -12.54 3.35
C LEU A 101 9.23 -12.04 4.21
N GLY A 102 8.01 -12.06 3.67
CA GLY A 102 6.80 -11.66 4.37
C GLY A 102 6.76 -10.16 4.69
N GLY A 103 6.17 -9.84 5.84
CA GLY A 103 6.04 -8.46 6.32
C GLY A 103 4.68 -7.82 6.05
N LYS A 104 4.25 -6.97 6.98
CA LYS A 104 2.99 -6.22 6.87
C LYS A 104 3.26 -4.83 6.34
N TRP A 105 2.29 -4.28 5.61
CA TRP A 105 2.28 -2.86 5.26
C TRP A 105 2.44 -1.97 6.50
N THR A 106 1.78 -2.30 7.62
CA THR A 106 1.87 -1.51 8.85
C THR A 106 3.27 -1.50 9.50
N THR A 107 4.15 -2.43 9.14
CA THR A 107 5.51 -2.54 9.69
C THR A 107 6.60 -2.19 8.70
N TYR A 108 6.24 -1.73 7.47
CA TYR A 108 7.18 -1.51 6.36
C TYR A 108 8.39 -0.64 6.75
N ARG A 109 8.16 0.45 7.49
CA ARG A 109 9.23 1.38 7.89
C ARG A 109 10.27 0.71 8.79
N ARG A 110 9.81 -0.07 9.79
CA ARG A 110 10.71 -0.81 10.71
C ARG A 110 11.42 -1.94 9.98
N MET A 111 10.71 -2.66 9.12
CA MET A 111 11.28 -3.70 8.26
C MET A 111 12.39 -3.13 7.37
N ALA A 112 12.19 -1.96 6.76
CA ALA A 112 13.21 -1.30 5.95
C ALA A 112 14.43 -0.89 6.80
N GLU A 113 14.20 -0.31 7.98
CA GLU A 113 15.27 0.04 8.94
C GLU A 113 16.11 -1.19 9.34
N GLU A 114 15.47 -2.27 9.77
CA GLU A 114 16.14 -3.53 10.13
C GLU A 114 16.89 -4.16 8.93
N THR A 115 16.33 -4.09 7.72
CA THR A 115 17.01 -4.57 6.50
C THR A 115 18.30 -3.79 6.24
N ILE A 116 18.25 -2.46 6.36
CA ILE A 116 19.43 -1.61 6.18
C ILE A 116 20.48 -1.90 7.27
N ASP A 117 20.06 -2.13 8.52
CA ASP A 117 20.97 -2.50 9.60
C ASP A 117 21.67 -3.84 9.33
N VAL A 118 20.97 -4.84 8.80
CA VAL A 118 21.57 -6.12 8.38
C VAL A 118 22.54 -5.88 7.22
N LEU A 119 22.15 -5.08 6.23
CA LEU A 119 22.99 -4.75 5.07
C LEU A 119 24.31 -4.07 5.46
N LEU A 120 24.27 -3.12 6.38
CA LEU A 120 25.47 -2.45 6.89
C LEU A 120 26.39 -3.39 7.68
N LYS A 121 25.83 -4.41 8.35
CA LYS A 121 26.61 -5.44 9.04
C LYS A 121 27.25 -6.42 8.07
N THR A 122 26.49 -6.91 7.09
CA THR A 122 26.95 -7.91 6.10
C THR A 122 28.01 -7.34 5.17
N HIS A 123 27.84 -6.11 4.68
CA HIS A 123 28.72 -5.49 3.68
C HIS A 123 29.60 -4.37 4.27
N ARG A 124 30.07 -4.54 5.51
CA ARG A 124 30.86 -3.54 6.26
C ARG A 124 32.17 -3.11 5.57
N ASP A 125 32.71 -3.98 4.71
CA ASP A 125 33.92 -3.78 3.91
C ASP A 125 33.65 -2.96 2.64
N LYS A 126 32.40 -2.91 2.19
CA LYS A 126 31.98 -2.24 0.94
C LYS A 126 31.19 -0.96 1.19
N ILE A 127 30.56 -0.84 2.35
CA ILE A 127 29.65 0.26 2.69
C ILE A 127 30.13 0.96 3.95
N LEU A 128 30.38 2.25 3.83
CA LEU A 128 30.76 3.08 4.97
C LEU A 128 29.60 3.17 5.96
N PRO A 129 29.87 3.09 7.28
CA PRO A 129 28.83 3.24 8.27
C PRO A 129 28.21 4.64 8.20
N PRO A 130 26.89 4.76 8.41
CA PRO A 130 26.24 6.06 8.36
C PRO A 130 26.72 6.94 9.52
N LYS A 131 26.86 8.24 9.27
CA LYS A 131 27.25 9.23 10.30
C LYS A 131 26.18 9.44 11.36
N THR A 132 24.94 9.06 11.07
CA THR A 132 23.77 9.25 11.95
C THR A 132 22.91 8.01 11.96
N ALA A 133 22.18 7.81 13.07
CA ALA A 133 21.15 6.78 13.16
C ALA A 133 20.04 6.98 12.09
N CYS A 134 19.24 5.93 11.87
CA CYS A 134 18.09 5.98 10.97
C CYS A 134 17.11 7.10 11.38
N ARG A 135 16.71 7.93 10.40
CA ARG A 135 15.84 9.11 10.63
C ARG A 135 14.43 8.93 10.08
N THR A 136 14.13 7.78 9.47
CA THR A 136 12.86 7.55 8.75
C THR A 136 11.63 7.66 9.65
N LYS A 137 11.77 7.48 10.98
CA LYS A 137 10.69 7.66 11.94
C LYS A 137 10.10 9.07 11.95
N CYS A 138 10.93 10.08 11.70
CA CYS A 138 10.53 11.50 11.70
C CYS A 138 10.60 12.12 10.30
N LEU A 139 10.86 11.30 9.26
CA LEU A 139 10.91 11.77 7.88
C LEU A 139 9.48 11.80 7.34
N LEU A 140 9.06 12.97 6.88
CA LEU A 140 7.77 13.13 6.22
C LEU A 140 7.85 12.60 4.79
N LEU A 141 6.78 11.96 4.33
CA LEU A 141 6.68 11.46 2.96
C LEU A 141 6.44 12.61 1.97
N GLN A 142 6.69 12.34 0.69
CA GLN A 142 6.41 13.29 -0.38
C GLN A 142 4.93 13.71 -0.35
N GLY A 143 4.67 15.00 -0.59
CA GLY A 143 3.32 15.58 -0.47
C GLY A 143 2.92 16.03 0.93
N ALA A 144 3.59 15.58 2.00
CA ALA A 144 3.29 16.05 3.36
C ALA A 144 3.96 17.39 3.72
N VAL A 145 4.93 17.84 2.94
CA VAL A 145 5.71 19.05 3.21
C VAL A 145 5.50 20.07 2.10
N ASP A 146 5.26 21.33 2.47
CA ASP A 146 5.27 22.43 1.53
C ASP A 146 6.70 22.64 1.00
N PRO A 147 6.96 22.50 -0.31
CA PRO A 147 8.29 22.73 -0.89
C PRO A 147 8.86 24.12 -0.61
N THR A 148 8.00 25.12 -0.41
CA THR A 148 8.39 26.50 -0.11
C THR A 148 8.71 26.71 1.37
N GLY A 149 8.34 25.77 2.25
CA GLY A 149 8.42 25.94 3.70
C GLY A 149 7.44 26.96 4.29
N SER A 150 6.51 27.50 3.48
CA SER A 150 5.59 28.56 3.91
C SER A 150 4.46 28.06 4.79
N LEU A 151 3.99 26.83 4.54
CA LEU A 151 2.87 26.23 5.27
C LEU A 151 3.31 25.01 6.09
N PRO A 152 2.81 24.85 7.32
CA PRO A 152 3.02 23.63 8.08
C PRO A 152 2.23 22.47 7.49
N THR A 153 2.64 21.22 7.78
CA THR A 153 2.03 19.99 7.26
C THR A 153 0.52 19.89 7.47
N LYS A 154 -0.01 20.44 8.57
CA LYS A 154 -1.46 20.45 8.84
C LYS A 154 -2.29 21.20 7.80
N GLU A 155 -1.66 22.09 7.02
CA GLU A 155 -2.38 22.87 5.99
C GLU A 155 -2.67 22.07 4.72
N SER A 156 -2.11 20.86 4.58
CA SER A 156 -2.51 19.91 3.54
C SER A 156 -3.66 18.98 3.98
N ILE A 157 -4.29 19.25 5.13
CA ILE A 157 -5.48 18.48 5.54
C ILE A 157 -6.65 18.90 4.65
N PRO A 158 -7.33 17.95 3.98
CA PRO A 158 -8.48 18.24 3.14
C PRO A 158 -9.59 18.98 3.89
N THR A 159 -10.33 19.83 3.18
CA THR A 159 -11.49 20.62 3.67
C THR A 159 -11.17 21.76 4.63
N VAL A 160 -10.17 21.60 5.51
CA VAL A 160 -9.87 22.59 6.57
C VAL A 160 -8.53 23.30 6.41
N GLY A 161 -7.59 22.72 5.66
CA GLY A 161 -6.26 23.27 5.47
C GLY A 161 -6.22 24.44 4.48
N LEU A 162 -5.29 25.36 4.69
CA LEU A 162 -5.11 26.52 3.81
C LEU A 162 -4.73 26.14 2.37
N LEU A 163 -4.12 24.99 2.14
CA LEU A 163 -3.74 24.55 0.79
C LEU A 163 -4.95 24.49 -0.14
N GLN A 164 -6.06 23.89 0.32
CA GLN A 164 -7.28 23.80 -0.49
C GLN A 164 -7.84 25.18 -0.84
N TYR A 165 -7.87 26.09 0.15
CA TYR A 165 -8.32 27.46 -0.08
C TYR A 165 -7.44 28.19 -1.10
N GLN A 166 -6.11 28.05 -1.00
CA GLN A 166 -5.17 28.64 -1.95
C GLN A 166 -5.39 28.10 -3.36
N LEU A 167 -5.55 26.77 -3.51
CA LEU A 167 -5.82 26.17 -4.81
C LEU A 167 -7.16 26.64 -5.39
N GLN A 168 -8.21 26.74 -4.58
CA GLN A 168 -9.53 27.22 -5.03
C GLN A 168 -9.49 28.67 -5.50
N ARG A 169 -8.70 29.50 -4.84
CA ARG A 169 -8.48 30.90 -5.24
C ARG A 169 -7.67 30.98 -6.52
N ASP A 170 -6.61 30.19 -6.64
CA ASP A 170 -5.64 30.27 -7.73
C ASP A 170 -6.12 29.54 -9.01
N TYR A 171 -7.08 28.63 -8.90
CA TYR A 171 -7.68 27.83 -9.98
C TYR A 171 -9.22 27.80 -9.85
N PRO A 172 -9.91 28.94 -10.08
CA PRO A 172 -11.36 29.06 -9.92
C PRO A 172 -12.17 28.18 -10.89
N GLU A 173 -11.55 27.71 -11.98
CA GLU A 173 -12.15 26.76 -12.93
C GLU A 173 -12.32 25.35 -12.36
N LEU A 174 -11.60 25.01 -11.28
CA LEU A 174 -11.69 23.70 -10.64
C LEU A 174 -12.81 23.65 -9.62
N SER A 175 -13.58 22.57 -9.65
CA SER A 175 -14.65 22.35 -8.69
C SER A 175 -14.09 22.04 -7.30
N PHE A 176 -14.90 22.29 -6.28
CA PHE A 176 -14.55 21.93 -4.90
C PHE A 176 -14.12 20.47 -4.76
N THR A 177 -14.83 19.55 -5.44
CA THR A 177 -14.56 18.11 -5.38
C THR A 177 -13.21 17.75 -6.01
N GLN A 178 -12.87 18.39 -7.15
CA GLN A 178 -11.57 18.20 -7.81
C GLN A 178 -10.42 18.68 -6.92
N ILE A 179 -10.53 19.88 -6.33
CA ILE A 179 -9.48 20.41 -5.47
C ILE A 179 -9.34 19.59 -4.20
N ARG A 180 -10.44 19.17 -3.59
CA ARG A 180 -10.41 18.28 -2.42
C ARG A 180 -9.68 16.99 -2.75
N HIS A 181 -9.99 16.36 -3.89
CA HIS A 181 -9.29 15.16 -4.37
C HIS A 181 -7.79 15.40 -4.54
N LEU A 182 -7.38 16.52 -5.12
CA LEU A 182 -5.97 16.84 -5.28
C LEU A 182 -5.24 16.92 -3.94
N VAL A 183 -5.84 17.59 -2.95
CA VAL A 183 -5.25 17.70 -1.61
C VAL A 183 -5.26 16.36 -0.88
N GLU A 184 -6.34 15.57 -0.99
CA GLU A 184 -6.46 14.22 -0.41
C GLU A 184 -5.42 13.25 -0.96
N SER A 185 -5.17 13.30 -2.27
CA SER A 185 -4.32 12.32 -2.96
C SER A 185 -2.85 12.71 -2.98
N TYR A 186 -2.55 14.01 -3.16
CA TYR A 186 -1.19 14.50 -3.42
C TYR A 186 -0.63 15.41 -2.31
N GLY A 187 -1.46 15.86 -1.37
CA GLY A 187 -1.06 16.87 -0.39
C GLY A 187 -0.49 18.12 -1.08
N PHE A 188 0.67 18.61 -0.65
CA PHE A 188 1.33 19.78 -1.27
C PHE A 188 1.78 19.58 -2.71
N LEU A 189 1.95 18.33 -3.19
CA LEU A 189 2.22 18.07 -4.60
C LEU A 189 1.02 18.41 -5.49
N ALA A 190 -0.17 18.65 -4.93
CA ALA A 190 -1.31 19.17 -5.67
C ALA A 190 -0.97 20.44 -6.46
N ARG A 191 -0.05 21.27 -5.96
CA ARG A 191 0.43 22.45 -6.69
C ARG A 191 1.15 22.09 -7.98
N ASP A 192 1.90 20.99 -7.97
CA ASP A 192 2.61 20.50 -9.15
C ASP A 192 1.62 19.95 -10.17
N VAL A 193 0.57 19.23 -9.73
CA VAL A 193 -0.55 18.82 -10.59
C VAL A 193 -1.22 20.04 -11.22
N CYS A 194 -1.56 21.05 -10.43
CA CYS A 194 -2.19 22.28 -10.96
C CYS A 194 -1.26 23.09 -11.86
N SER A 195 0.07 22.99 -11.70
CA SER A 195 1.02 23.67 -12.58
C SER A 195 0.88 23.21 -14.04
N TYR A 196 0.53 21.93 -14.26
CA TYR A 196 0.21 21.42 -15.59
C TYR A 196 -1.05 22.04 -16.15
N ILE A 197 -2.08 22.26 -15.32
CA ILE A 197 -3.33 22.92 -15.72
C ILE A 197 -3.05 24.38 -16.11
N ARG A 198 -2.19 25.07 -15.37
CA ARG A 198 -1.78 26.45 -15.72
C ARG A 198 -1.10 26.52 -17.08
N ALA A 199 -0.25 25.54 -17.40
CA ALA A 199 0.43 25.46 -18.70
C ALA A 199 -0.51 25.01 -19.83
N PHE A 200 -1.45 24.12 -19.52
CA PHE A 200 -2.35 23.44 -20.45
C PHE A 200 -3.77 23.38 -19.86
N PRO A 201 -4.58 24.45 -20.03
CA PRO A 201 -5.90 24.56 -19.39
C PRO A 201 -6.88 23.43 -19.71
N GLU A 202 -6.71 22.75 -20.85
CA GLU A 202 -7.51 21.59 -21.24
C GLU A 202 -7.34 20.38 -20.32
N LEU A 203 -6.26 20.34 -19.52
CA LEU A 203 -6.00 19.27 -18.55
C LEU A 203 -6.88 19.37 -17.30
N SER A 204 -7.57 20.49 -17.09
CA SER A 204 -8.59 20.65 -16.03
C SER A 204 -9.85 19.81 -16.28
N LYS A 205 -10.06 19.34 -17.52
CA LYS A 205 -11.26 18.58 -17.89
C LYS A 205 -11.31 17.24 -17.15
N PRO A 206 -12.52 16.77 -16.78
CA PRO A 206 -12.71 15.44 -16.21
C PRO A 206 -12.09 14.35 -17.08
N LEU A 207 -11.56 13.31 -16.42
CA LEU A 207 -11.00 12.14 -17.09
C LEU A 207 -12.11 11.29 -17.75
N VAL A 208 -13.24 11.13 -17.05
CA VAL A 208 -14.43 10.46 -17.57
C VAL A 208 -15.35 11.52 -18.14
N GLU A 209 -15.59 11.47 -19.45
CA GLU A 209 -16.49 12.42 -20.11
C GLU A 209 -17.94 12.20 -19.65
N ASN A 210 -18.66 13.30 -19.43
CA ASN A 210 -20.07 13.34 -19.01
C ASN A 210 -20.36 12.78 -17.60
N ASP A 211 -19.34 12.64 -16.75
CA ASP A 211 -19.52 12.32 -15.33
C ASP A 211 -18.78 13.32 -14.44
N ASP A 212 -19.43 14.46 -14.18
CA ASP A 212 -18.90 15.52 -13.32
C ASP A 212 -18.95 15.16 -11.81
N SER A 213 -19.50 13.99 -11.45
CA SER A 213 -19.49 13.52 -10.07
C SER A 213 -18.12 13.02 -9.63
N LEU A 214 -17.27 12.65 -10.59
CA LEU A 214 -15.93 12.12 -10.37
C LEU A 214 -14.90 13.25 -10.36
N PRO A 215 -13.96 13.28 -9.40
CA PRO A 215 -13.03 14.40 -9.25
C PRO A 215 -11.76 14.30 -10.11
N TRP A 216 -11.58 13.19 -10.86
CA TRP A 216 -10.34 12.92 -11.57
C TRP A 216 -10.24 13.73 -12.86
N MET A 217 -9.06 14.29 -13.11
CA MET A 217 -8.80 15.15 -14.25
C MET A 217 -7.75 14.53 -15.17
N LYS A 218 -7.66 15.04 -16.40
CA LYS A 218 -6.58 14.66 -17.33
C LYS A 218 -5.20 15.01 -16.75
N ALA A 219 -5.11 16.07 -15.94
CA ALA A 219 -3.89 16.44 -15.22
C ALA A 219 -3.36 15.35 -14.29
N ASP A 220 -4.23 14.58 -13.60
CA ASP A 220 -3.81 13.45 -12.76
C ASP A 220 -3.01 12.42 -13.55
N VAL A 221 -3.45 12.12 -14.78
CA VAL A 221 -2.79 11.14 -15.65
C VAL A 221 -1.42 11.65 -16.09
N ILE A 222 -1.33 12.92 -16.50
CA ILE A 222 -0.06 13.51 -16.93
C ILE A 222 0.94 13.56 -15.78
N TYR A 223 0.48 13.95 -14.59
CA TYR A 223 1.31 13.97 -13.38
C TYR A 223 1.77 12.56 -13.00
N GLY A 224 0.89 11.56 -13.06
CA GLY A 224 1.23 10.18 -12.70
C GLY A 224 2.20 9.47 -13.65
N VAL A 225 2.35 9.97 -14.88
CA VAL A 225 3.26 9.39 -15.90
C VAL A 225 4.65 10.05 -15.90
N ARG A 226 4.78 11.26 -15.35
CA ARG A 226 6.04 12.04 -15.36
C ARG A 226 6.79 11.93 -14.04
#